data_AF-A0A9D0AC23-F1
#
_entry.id   AF-A0A9D0AC23-F1
#
_cell.length_a   1.000
_cell.length_b   1.000
_cell.length_c   1.000
_cell.angle_alpha   90.00
_cell.angle_beta   90.00
_cell.angle_gamma   90.00
#
_symmetry.space_group_name_H-M   'P 1'
#
loop_
_entity.id
_entity.type
_entity.pdbx_description
1 polymer ?
#
loop_
_entity_poly.entity_id
_entity_poly.type
_entity_poly.pdbx_seq_one_letter_code
_entity_poly.pdbx_strand_id
1 'polypeptide(L)'
;LACFHFIRKNDFKDVLNIASLLLEDREDLIHKASGWMLREIGKKNQQIEEDFLRKYCRIMPRTMLRYAVERFAPELRKQYMDAKKQQRRKS
;
A
#
# COMPACT_ATOMS: atom_id res chain seq x y z
N LEU A 1 22.84 1.22 -10.13
CA LEU A 1 21.53 1.30 -10.81
C LEU A 1 21.27 0.01 -11.57
N ALA A 2 20.73 -1.01 -10.89
CA ALA A 2 20.30 -2.26 -11.52
C ALA A 2 18.86 -2.52 -11.08
N CYS A 3 18.03 -3.06 -11.98
CA CYS A 3 16.59 -3.33 -11.87
C CYS A 3 15.61 -2.31 -12.49
N PHE A 4 15.93 -1.76 -13.67
CA PHE A 4 14.93 -1.14 -14.58
C PHE A 4 14.66 -2.03 -15.82
N HIS A 5 14.41 -3.34 -15.63
CA HIS A 5 14.09 -4.25 -16.74
C HIS A 5 12.70 -4.92 -16.66
N PHE A 6 11.75 -4.38 -15.89
CA PHE A 6 10.37 -4.88 -15.92
C PHE A 6 9.40 -3.81 -16.42
N ILE A 7 9.52 -3.49 -17.71
CA ILE A 7 8.44 -2.85 -18.46
C ILE A 7 8.13 -3.72 -19.66
N ARG A 8 7.18 -4.64 -19.48
CA ARG A 8 6.21 -5.01 -20.52
C ARG A 8 5.06 -5.82 -19.93
N LYS A 9 3.86 -5.23 -20.01
CA LYS A 9 2.52 -5.71 -19.60
C LYS A 9 2.18 -5.56 -18.12
N ASN A 10 1.52 -4.47 -17.73
CA ASN A 10 0.56 -4.38 -16.61
C ASN A 10 0.86 -5.22 -15.35
N ASP A 11 2.14 -5.42 -15.01
CA ASP A 11 2.53 -6.36 -13.97
C ASP A 11 2.55 -5.62 -12.63
N PHE A 12 1.35 -5.19 -12.25
CA PHE A 12 1.08 -4.73 -10.89
C PHE A 12 1.47 -5.81 -9.89
N LYS A 13 1.47 -7.08 -10.29
CA LYS A 13 1.83 -8.22 -9.45
C LYS A 13 3.25 -8.11 -8.90
N ASP A 14 4.23 -7.77 -9.73
CA ASP A 14 5.62 -7.63 -9.26
C ASP A 14 5.78 -6.44 -8.32
N VAL A 15 5.14 -5.32 -8.63
CA VAL A 15 5.16 -4.13 -7.77
C VAL A 15 4.48 -4.43 -6.42
N LEU A 16 3.36 -5.15 -6.43
CA LEU A 16 2.66 -5.57 -5.20
C LEU A 16 3.47 -6.59 -4.42
N ASN A 17 4.18 -7.50 -5.09
CA ASN A 17 5.08 -8.45 -4.44
C ASN A 17 6.20 -7.70 -3.71
N ILE A 18 6.87 -6.76 -4.40
CA ILE A 18 7.90 -5.90 -3.79
C ILE A 18 7.30 -5.10 -2.62
N ALA A 19 6.16 -4.45 -2.83
CA ALA A 19 5.48 -3.69 -1.78
C ALA A 19 5.11 -4.57 -0.57
N SER A 20 4.81 -5.85 -0.78
CA SER A 20 4.54 -6.80 0.31
C SER A 20 5.79 -7.18 1.11
N LEU A 21 6.95 -7.27 0.45
CA LEU A 21 8.23 -7.51 1.12
C LEU A 21 8.67 -6.31 1.97
N LEU A 22 8.31 -5.10 1.54
CA LEU A 22 8.66 -3.84 2.19
C LEU A 22 7.69 -3.42 3.31
N LEU A 23 6.72 -4.27 3.68
CA LEU A 23 5.75 -3.95 4.74
C LEU A 23 6.39 -3.88 6.12
N GLU A 24 7.50 -4.58 6.34
CA GLU A 24 8.22 -4.64 7.63
C GLU A 24 9.54 -3.87 7.61
N ASP A 25 9.80 -3.11 6.54
CA ASP A 25 10.97 -2.26 6.47
C ASP A 25 10.92 -1.18 7.58
N ARG A 26 12.07 -0.64 7.96
CA ARG A 26 12.16 0.40 9.00
C ARG A 26 12.23 1.80 8.39
N GLU A 27 12.52 1.91 7.10
CA GLU A 27 12.76 3.17 6.42
C GLU A 27 11.45 3.86 6.00
N ASP A 28 11.18 5.03 6.59
CA ASP A 28 9.96 5.80 6.31
C ASP A 28 9.88 6.27 4.84
N LEU A 29 11.02 6.49 4.19
CA LEU A 29 11.08 6.83 2.75
C LEU A 29 10.59 5.67 1.87
N ILE A 30 10.95 4.44 2.22
CA ILE A 30 10.51 3.24 1.51
C ILE A 30 9.00 3.06 1.65
N HIS A 31 8.45 3.32 2.84
CA HIS A 31 7.01 3.30 3.08
C HIS A 31 6.25 4.38 2.30
N LYS A 32 6.83 5.58 2.16
CA LYS A 32 6.27 6.65 1.34
C LYS A 32 6.25 6.25 -0.14
N ALA A 33 7.39 5.78 -0.65
CA ALA A 33 7.52 5.32 -2.03
C ALA A 33 6.53 4.18 -2.33
N SER A 34 6.43 3.19 -1.44
CA SER A 34 5.50 2.07 -1.58
C SER A 34 4.04 2.49 -1.53
N GLY A 35 3.69 3.45 -0.66
CA GLY A 35 2.35 4.05 -0.64
C GLY A 35 2.01 4.80 -1.93
N TRP A 36 2.97 5.52 -2.51
CA TRP A 36 2.79 6.18 -3.82
C TRP A 36 2.65 5.17 -4.96
N MET A 37 3.43 4.09 -4.95
CA MET A 37 3.31 3.03 -5.95
C MET A 37 1.92 2.39 -5.91
N LEU A 38 1.39 2.06 -4.72
CA LEU A 38 0.03 1.53 -4.55
C LEU A 38 -1.02 2.50 -5.10
N ARG A 39 -0.87 3.79 -4.79
CA ARG A 39 -1.74 4.84 -5.31
C ARG A 39 -1.74 4.89 -6.84
N GLU A 40 -0.56 4.80 -7.49
CA GLU A 40 -0.45 4.79 -8.95
C GLU A 40 -1.12 3.54 -9.58
N ILE A 41 -1.04 2.39 -8.91
CA ILE A 41 -1.78 1.18 -9.29
C ILE A 41 -3.29 1.44 -9.17
N GLY A 42 -3.74 2.01 -8.05
CA GLY A 42 -5.14 2.36 -7.81
C GLY A 42 -5.73 3.32 -8.83
N LYS A 43 -4.93 4.26 -9.37
CA LYS A 43 -5.38 5.14 -10.48
C LYS A 43 -5.75 4.36 -11.73
N LYS A 44 -5.06 3.24 -11.98
CA LYS A 44 -5.30 2.38 -13.14
C LYS A 44 -6.36 1.32 -12.86
N ASN A 45 -6.35 0.76 -11.65
CA ASN A 45 -7.31 -0.22 -11.19
C ASN A 45 -7.44 -0.17 -9.66
N GLN A 46 -8.51 0.48 -9.18
CA GLN A 46 -8.78 0.62 -7.75
C GLN A 46 -9.01 -0.73 -7.06
N GLN A 47 -9.59 -1.72 -7.75
CA GLN A 47 -9.85 -3.04 -7.16
C GLN A 47 -8.56 -3.73 -6.72
N ILE A 48 -7.50 -3.62 -7.52
CA ILE A 48 -6.19 -4.23 -7.21
C ILE A 48 -5.58 -3.59 -5.94
N GLU A 49 -5.68 -2.28 -5.80
CA GLU A 49 -5.23 -1.57 -4.60
C GLU A 49 -6.05 -2.00 -3.38
N GLU A 50 -7.38 -2.04 -3.50
CA GLU A 50 -8.25 -2.47 -2.41
C GLU A 50 -8.00 -3.91 -1.97
N ASP A 51 -7.80 -4.84 -2.90
CA ASP A 51 -7.49 -6.24 -2.59
C ASP A 51 -6.17 -6.35 -1.81
N PHE A 52 -5.16 -5.57 -2.20
CA PHE A 52 -3.89 -5.50 -1.48
C PHE A 52 -4.06 -4.91 -0.07
N LEU A 53 -4.82 -3.81 0.05
CA LEU A 53 -5.10 -3.17 1.33
C LEU A 53 -5.91 -4.08 2.25
N ARG A 54 -6.92 -4.78 1.75
CA ARG A 54 -7.70 -5.76 2.55
C ARG A 54 -6.80 -6.87 3.09
N LYS A 55 -5.85 -7.35 2.29
CA LYS A 55 -4.91 -8.40 2.70
C LYS A 55 -3.87 -7.91 3.73
N TYR A 56 -3.30 -6.72 3.53
CA TYR A 56 -2.11 -6.28 4.26
C TYR A 56 -2.30 -5.08 5.20
N CYS A 57 -3.46 -4.41 5.24
CA CYS A 57 -3.70 -3.21 6.07
C CYS A 57 -3.34 -3.41 7.55
N ARG A 58 -3.44 -4.67 8.03
CA ARG A 58 -3.15 -5.11 9.40
C ARG A 58 -1.66 -5.07 9.77
N ILE A 59 -0.78 -5.44 8.83
CA ILE A 59 0.68 -5.46 9.05
C ILE A 59 1.38 -4.24 8.45
N MET A 60 0.72 -3.58 7.49
CA MET A 60 1.28 -2.43 6.79
C MET A 60 1.70 -1.32 7.76
N PRO A 61 2.72 -0.51 7.45
CA PRO A 61 3.06 0.68 8.22
C PRO A 61 1.96 1.76 8.13
N ARG A 62 1.82 2.60 9.16
CA ARG A 62 0.81 3.68 9.15
C ARG A 62 1.10 4.72 8.06
N THR A 63 2.37 5.02 7.80
CA THR A 63 2.78 5.95 6.74
C THR A 63 2.37 5.41 5.38
N MET A 64 2.72 4.17 5.05
CA MET A 64 2.38 3.53 3.78
C MET A 64 0.87 3.48 3.55
N LEU A 65 0.09 3.04 4.56
CA LEU A 65 -1.37 2.99 4.46
C LEU A 65 -1.96 4.37 4.18
N ARG A 66 -1.50 5.41 4.89
CA ARG A 66 -1.98 6.79 4.73
C ARG A 66 -1.80 7.32 3.30
N TYR A 67 -0.67 7.00 2.66
CA TYR A 67 -0.38 7.45 1.30
C TYR A 67 -1.13 6.63 0.24
N ALA A 68 -1.33 5.32 0.46
CA ALA A 68 -2.13 4.49 -0.44
C ALA A 68 -3.59 5.00 -0.50
N VAL A 69 -4.26 5.13 0.65
CA VAL A 69 -5.66 5.56 0.71
C VAL A 69 -5.87 7.07 0.57
N GLU A 70 -4.86 7.83 0.17
CA GLU A 70 -4.95 9.30 0.11
C GLU A 70 -6.03 9.78 -0.88
N ARG A 71 -6.24 9.04 -1.97
CA ARG A 71 -7.26 9.33 -2.98
C ARG A 71 -8.65 8.78 -2.68
N PHE A 72 -8.79 7.94 -1.66
CA PHE A 72 -10.06 7.31 -1.34
C PHE A 72 -11.03 8.35 -0.78
N ALA A 73 -12.33 8.07 -0.90
CA ALA A 73 -13.35 8.87 -0.23
C ALA A 73 -13.02 8.99 1.27
N PRO A 74 -13.25 10.16 1.90
CA PRO A 74 -12.91 10.40 3.30
C PRO A 74 -13.41 9.32 4.26
N GLU A 75 -14.60 8.78 3.99
CA GLU A 75 -15.25 7.72 4.76
C GLU A 75 -14.46 6.41 4.65
N LEU A 76 -14.09 6.02 3.43
CA LEU A 76 -13.34 4.78 3.16
C LEU A 76 -11.91 4.88 3.71
N ARG A 77 -11.26 6.03 3.54
CA ARG A 77 -9.95 6.33 4.14
C ARG A 77 -10.01 6.20 5.67
N LYS A 78 -11.05 6.75 6.30
CA LYS A 78 -11.25 6.65 7.75
C LYS A 78 -11.45 5.20 8.19
N GLN A 79 -12.25 4.40 7.46
CA GLN A 79 -12.44 2.97 7.75
C GLN A 79 -11.11 2.21 7.80
N TYR A 80 -10.25 2.35 6.78
CA TYR A 80 -8.94 1.68 6.75
C TYR A 80 -8.01 2.16 7.89
N MET A 81 -8.02 3.45 8.19
CA MET A 81 -7.19 4.03 9.25
C MET A 81 -7.68 3.65 10.66
N ASP A 82 -8.98 3.53 10.86
CA ASP A 82 -9.60 3.09 12.12
C ASP A 82 -9.44 1.58 12.32
N ALA A 83 -9.59 0.78 11.26
CA ALA A 83 -9.32 -0.66 11.29
C ALA A 83 -7.90 -0.95 11.82
N LYS A 84 -6.91 -0.16 11.37
CA LYS A 84 -5.53 -0.23 11.89
C LYS A 84 -5.43 0.19 13.36
N LYS A 85 -6.14 1.24 13.76
CA LYS A 85 -6.09 1.81 15.13
C LYS A 85 -6.64 0.84 16.17
N GLN A 86 -7.71 0.11 15.83
CA GLN A 86 -8.31 -0.90 16.70
C GLN A 86 -7.36 -2.08 16.96
N GLN A 87 -6.48 -2.40 16.02
CA GLN A 87 -5.50 -3.47 16.18
C GLN A 87 -4.35 -3.10 17.14
N ARG A 88 -3.83 -1.85 17.08
CA ARG A 88 -2.80 -1.36 18.04
C ARG A 88 -3.29 -1.31 19.49
N ARG A 89 -4.61 -1.34 19.73
CA ARG A 89 -5.21 -1.34 21.07
C ARG A 89 -5.42 -2.75 21.64
N LYS A 90 -5.33 -3.80 20.82
CA LYS A 90 -5.53 -5.20 21.20
C LYS A 90 -4.22 -5.99 21.38
N SER A 91 -3.08 -5.30 21.37
CA SER A 91 -1.74 -5.88 21.42
C SER A 91 -0.90 -5.26 22.52
#